data_AF-A0A401QB37-F1
#
_entry.id   AF-A0A401QB37-F1
#
_cell.length_a   1.000
_cell.length_b   1.000
_cell.length_c   1.000
_cell.angle_alpha   90.00
_cell.angle_beta   90.00
_cell.angle_gamma   90.00
#
_symmetry.space_group_name_H-M   'P 1'
#
loop_
_entity.id
_entity.type
_entity.pdbx_description
1 polymer ?
#
loop_
_entity_poly.entity_id
_entity_poly.type
_entity_poly.pdbx_seq_one_letter_code
_entity_poly.pdbx_strand_id
1 'polypeptide(L)'
;DRKMLSTAQQMLQDSKTKIEVIRMQVRKAVQADELHLEVEDGQGKPGLSLLELRIEELRHHFRVEHAVSEGAKNVLRLLGSGKLHDKKALSEACQVSEMCSLRMWYFQEVVELESKL
;
A
#
# COMPACT_ATOMS: atom_id res chain seq x y z
N ASP A 1 -33.08 -27.30 -19.60
CA ASP A 1 -31.92 -27.06 -18.73
C ASP A 1 -30.98 -25.92 -19.12
N ARG A 2 -30.44 -25.84 -20.36
CA ARG A 2 -29.47 -24.78 -20.72
C ARG A 2 -29.92 -23.33 -20.47
N LYS A 3 -31.20 -23.02 -20.68
CA LYS A 3 -31.76 -21.67 -20.39
C LYS A 3 -31.73 -21.36 -18.89
N MET A 4 -32.09 -22.31 -18.03
CA MET A 4 -32.05 -22.12 -16.57
C MET A 4 -30.61 -21.90 -16.07
N LEU A 5 -29.64 -22.63 -16.61
CA LEU A 5 -28.22 -22.44 -16.29
C LEU A 5 -27.75 -21.03 -16.66
N SER A 6 -28.09 -20.55 -17.86
CA SER A 6 -27.75 -19.20 -18.32
C SER A 6 -28.39 -18.11 -17.46
N THR A 7 -29.66 -18.26 -17.07
CA THR A 7 -30.33 -17.33 -16.15
C THR A 7 -29.67 -17.31 -14.79
N ALA A 8 -29.31 -18.48 -14.23
CA ALA A 8 -28.61 -18.55 -12.95
C ALA A 8 -27.22 -17.88 -12.98
N GLN A 9 -26.48 -18.04 -14.08
CA GLN A 9 -25.19 -17.37 -14.29
C GLN A 9 -25.33 -15.83 -14.38
N GLN A 10 -26.35 -15.35 -15.10
CA GLN A 10 -26.63 -13.91 -15.18
C GLN A 10 -26.96 -13.34 -13.80
N MET A 11 -27.84 -14.02 -13.05
CA MET A 11 -28.20 -13.59 -11.68
C MET A 11 -27.01 -13.63 -10.72
N LEU A 12 -26.09 -14.59 -10.89
CA LEU A 12 -24.84 -14.64 -10.14
C LEU A 12 -23.96 -13.42 -10.45
N GLN A 13 -23.86 -13.02 -11.71
CA GLN A 13 -23.07 -11.84 -12.10
C GLN A 13 -23.70 -10.54 -11.59
N ASP A 14 -25.03 -10.41 -11.70
CA ASP A 14 -25.77 -9.26 -11.20
C ASP A 14 -25.66 -9.14 -9.67
N SER A 15 -25.78 -10.25 -8.94
CA SER A 15 -25.63 -10.26 -7.47
C SER A 15 -24.21 -9.90 -7.03
N LYS A 16 -23.17 -10.40 -7.71
CA LYS A 16 -21.77 -9.99 -7.45
C LYS A 16 -21.57 -8.49 -7.64
N THR A 17 -22.15 -7.91 -8.69
CA THR A 17 -22.06 -6.47 -8.96
C THR A 17 -22.76 -5.66 -7.87
N LYS A 18 -23.97 -6.08 -7.46
CA LYS A 18 -24.72 -5.44 -6.37
C LYS A 18 -23.97 -5.50 -5.03
N ILE A 19 -23.32 -6.62 -4.72
CA ILE A 19 -22.49 -6.76 -3.52
C ILE A 19 -21.35 -5.76 -3.55
N GLU A 20 -20.68 -5.57 -4.69
CA GLU A 20 -19.58 -4.61 -4.79
C GLU A 20 -20.05 -3.16 -4.66
N VAL A 21 -21.21 -2.82 -5.24
CA VAL A 21 -21.83 -1.49 -5.08
C VAL A 21 -22.17 -1.22 -3.62
N ILE A 22 -22.79 -2.19 -2.93
CA ILE A 22 -23.12 -2.05 -1.50
C ILE A 22 -21.83 -1.92 -0.68
N ARG A 23 -20.81 -2.75 -0.95
CA ARG A 23 -19.52 -2.69 -0.28
C ARG A 23 -18.85 -1.33 -0.45
N MET A 24 -18.90 -0.76 -1.65
CA MET A 24 -18.41 0.58 -1.96
C MET A 24 -19.19 1.66 -1.20
N GLN A 25 -20.52 1.56 -1.16
CA GLN A 25 -21.36 2.50 -0.41
C GLN A 25 -21.11 2.43 1.10
N VAL A 26 -20.87 1.25 1.66
CA VAL A 26 -20.50 1.07 3.08
C VAL A 26 -19.17 1.74 3.37
N ARG A 27 -18.14 1.52 2.54
CA ARG A 27 -16.83 2.18 2.72
C ARG A 27 -16.96 3.71 2.64
N LYS A 28 -17.72 4.21 1.68
CA LYS A 28 -18.01 5.66 1.55
C LYS A 28 -18.78 6.22 2.74
N ALA A 29 -19.74 5.47 3.28
CA ALA A 29 -20.51 5.88 4.45
C ALA A 29 -19.66 5.91 5.72
N VAL A 30 -18.77 4.92 5.93
CA VAL A 30 -17.82 4.91 7.05
C VAL A 30 -16.89 6.13 6.98
N GLN A 31 -16.34 6.43 5.80
CA GLN A 31 -15.53 7.63 5.61
C GLN A 31 -16.34 8.93 5.84
N ALA A 32 -17.61 8.97 5.43
CA ALA A 32 -18.47 10.14 5.64
C ALA A 32 -18.85 10.35 7.12
N ASP A 33 -18.97 9.28 7.89
CA ASP A 33 -19.23 9.32 9.34
C ASP A 33 -17.98 9.80 10.11
N GLU A 34 -16.79 9.35 9.71
CA GLU A 34 -15.52 9.85 10.24
C GLU A 34 -15.29 11.34 9.90
N LEU A 35 -15.68 11.79 8.71
CA LEU A 35 -15.63 13.20 8.31
C LEU A 35 -16.60 14.09 9.11
N HIS A 36 -17.72 13.54 9.61
CA HIS A 36 -18.68 14.31 10.41
C HIS A 36 -18.15 14.61 11.83
N LEU A 37 -17.28 13.75 12.36
CA LEU A 37 -16.68 13.92 13.69
C LEU A 37 -15.62 15.03 13.71
N GLU A 38 -15.01 15.37 12.57
CA GLU A 38 -13.99 16.44 12.47
C GLU A 38 -14.57 17.86 12.25
N VAL A 39 -15.85 17.98 11.87
CA VAL A 39 -16.48 19.31 11.68
C VAL A 39 -16.81 19.98 13.02
N GLU A 40 -16.91 19.23 14.11
CA GLU A 40 -17.27 19.77 15.42
C GLU A 40 -16.07 20.31 16.23
N ASP A 41 -14.84 19.88 15.94
CA ASP A 41 -13.63 20.36 16.64
C ASP A 41 -12.80 21.27 15.71
N GLY A 42 -13.23 22.52 15.63
CA GLY A 42 -12.64 23.50 14.74
C GLY A 42 -11.17 23.79 15.03
N GLN A 43 -10.28 23.48 14.09
CA GLN A 43 -9.12 24.31 13.79
C GLN A 43 -8.56 24.03 12.40
N GLY A 44 -8.62 25.05 11.55
CA GLY A 44 -8.39 24.97 10.12
C GLY A 44 -7.02 24.46 9.69
N LYS A 45 -7.06 23.43 8.84
CA LYS A 45 -6.43 23.37 7.52
C LYS A 45 -7.44 22.65 6.60
N PRO A 46 -7.52 22.91 5.28
CA PRO A 46 -8.10 21.94 4.37
C PRO A 46 -7.10 20.79 4.29
N GLY A 47 -7.01 20.03 5.37
CA GLY A 47 -6.13 18.89 5.52
C GLY A 47 -6.60 17.83 4.56
N LEU A 48 -5.64 17.24 3.86
CA LEU A 48 -5.81 15.97 3.16
C LEU A 48 -6.75 15.07 3.96
N SER A 49 -7.74 14.46 3.29
CA SER A 49 -8.60 13.45 3.91
C SER A 49 -7.75 12.40 4.64
N LEU A 50 -8.29 11.76 5.69
CA LEU A 50 -7.55 10.73 6.43
C LEU A 50 -6.95 9.64 5.51
N LEU A 51 -7.65 9.32 4.41
CA LEU A 51 -7.17 8.45 3.34
C LEU A 51 -5.95 9.04 2.61
N GLU A 52 -5.99 10.33 2.23
CA GLU A 52 -4.85 10.99 1.60
C GLU A 52 -3.64 11.13 2.56
N LEU A 53 -3.87 11.36 3.86
CA LEU A 53 -2.82 11.33 4.87
C LEU A 53 -2.19 9.92 4.99
N ARG A 54 -3.01 8.88 4.98
CA ARG A 54 -2.56 7.49 5.01
C ARG A 54 -1.76 7.11 3.76
N ILE A 55 -2.24 7.50 2.58
CA ILE A 55 -1.53 7.30 1.32
C ILE A 55 -0.18 8.02 1.35
N GLU A 56 -0.13 9.25 1.85
CA GLU A 56 1.14 10.00 1.95
C GLU A 56 2.11 9.39 2.97
N GLU A 57 1.61 8.84 4.08
CA GLU A 57 2.41 8.07 5.04
C GLU A 57 3.03 6.84 4.38
N LEU A 58 2.27 6.05 3.62
CA LEU A 58 2.78 4.88 2.91
C LEU A 58 3.81 5.25 1.84
N ARG A 59 3.59 6.36 1.11
CA ARG A 59 4.59 6.91 0.18
C ARG A 59 5.86 7.36 0.90
N HIS A 60 5.74 7.94 2.08
CA HIS A 60 6.89 8.29 2.90
C HIS A 60 7.69 7.04 3.29
N HIS A 61 7.03 6.00 3.79
CA HIS A 61 7.69 4.72 4.11
C HIS A 61 8.41 4.11 2.91
N PHE A 62 7.78 4.14 1.73
CA PHE A 62 8.42 3.69 0.50
C PHE A 62 9.72 4.46 0.22
N ARG A 63 9.70 5.80 0.32
CA ARG A 63 10.89 6.64 0.10
C ARG A 63 12.02 6.31 1.08
N VAL A 64 11.67 6.03 2.34
CA VAL A 64 12.65 5.63 3.37
C VAL A 64 13.27 4.28 3.02
N GLU A 65 12.47 3.24 2.77
CA GLU A 65 12.99 1.91 2.43
C GLU A 65 13.83 1.92 1.14
N HIS A 66 13.44 2.74 0.16
CA HIS A 66 14.23 2.96 -1.04
C HIS A 66 15.62 3.54 -0.72
N ALA A 67 15.68 4.59 0.12
CA ALA A 67 16.95 5.17 0.55
C ALA A 67 17.82 4.17 1.32
N VAL A 68 17.21 3.34 2.18
CA VAL A 68 17.91 2.27 2.91
C VAL A 68 18.46 1.22 1.95
N SER A 69 17.67 0.77 0.97
CA SER A 69 18.10 -0.20 -0.05
C SER A 69 19.29 0.33 -0.86
N GLU A 70 19.25 1.60 -1.28
CA GLU A 70 20.37 2.24 -2.00
C GLU A 70 21.63 2.36 -1.11
N GLY A 71 21.45 2.64 0.18
CA GLY A 71 22.54 2.61 1.17
C GLY A 71 23.18 1.23 1.26
N ALA A 72 22.38 0.16 1.35
CA ALA A 72 22.87 -1.21 1.40
C ALA A 72 23.63 -1.61 0.13
N LYS A 73 23.12 -1.25 -1.07
CA LYS A 73 23.82 -1.48 -2.35
C LYS A 73 25.16 -0.77 -2.42
N ASN A 74 25.25 0.45 -1.89
CA ASN A 74 26.51 1.19 -1.83
C ASN A 74 27.54 0.49 -0.94
N VAL A 75 27.12 -0.04 0.21
CA VAL A 75 27.98 -0.85 1.09
C VAL A 75 28.48 -2.11 0.37
N LEU A 76 27.59 -2.85 -0.31
CA LEU A 76 27.97 -4.03 -1.08
C LEU A 76 29.01 -3.71 -2.16
N ARG A 77 28.85 -2.60 -2.88
CA ARG A 77 29.81 -2.15 -3.90
C ARG A 77 31.16 -1.77 -3.29
N LEU A 78 31.16 -1.08 -2.15
CA LEU A 78 32.39 -0.65 -1.47
C LEU A 78 33.17 -1.85 -0.92
N LEU A 79 32.48 -2.77 -0.24
CA LEU A 79 33.08 -3.96 0.37
C LEU A 79 33.46 -5.03 -0.66
N GLY A 80 32.72 -5.13 -1.78
CA GLY A 80 33.05 -6.04 -2.88
C GLY A 80 34.30 -5.64 -3.68
N SER A 81 34.70 -4.36 -3.61
CA SER A 81 35.87 -3.82 -4.33
C SER A 81 37.13 -3.71 -3.47
N GLY A 82 37.02 -3.92 -2.15
CA GLY A 82 38.11 -3.72 -1.18
C GLY A 82 38.93 -4.98 -0.88
N LYS A 83 40.21 -4.80 -0.49
CA LYS A 83 41.13 -5.91 -0.09
C LYS A 83 40.78 -6.56 1.27
N LEU A 84 39.96 -5.90 2.10
CA LEU A 84 39.47 -6.43 3.37
C LEU A 84 38.01 -6.86 3.20
N HIS A 85 37.78 -8.17 3.16
CA HIS A 85 36.45 -8.75 3.09
C HIS A 85 35.82 -8.84 4.48
N ASP A 86 35.10 -7.80 4.90
CA ASP A 86 34.17 -7.93 6.01
C ASP A 86 32.94 -8.73 5.57
N LYS A 87 33.05 -10.06 5.69
CA LYS A 87 32.00 -11.00 5.28
C LYS A 87 30.70 -10.79 6.06
N LYS A 88 30.77 -10.32 7.30
CA LYS A 88 29.59 -10.08 8.13
C LYS A 88 28.84 -8.86 7.61
N ALA A 89 29.54 -7.75 7.39
CA ALA A 89 28.93 -6.55 6.83
C ALA A 89 28.35 -6.78 5.42
N LEU A 90 28.99 -7.61 4.59
CA LEU A 90 28.44 -8.03 3.30
C LEU A 90 27.13 -8.80 3.45
N SER A 91 27.07 -9.78 4.36
CA SER A 91 25.86 -10.56 4.62
C SER A 91 24.72 -9.69 5.13
N GLU A 92 25.01 -8.79 6.06
CA GLU A 92 24.02 -7.85 6.61
C GLU A 92 23.49 -6.90 5.53
N ALA A 93 24.38 -6.31 4.72
CA ALA A 93 23.96 -5.43 3.63
C ALA A 93 23.13 -6.17 2.56
N CYS A 94 23.45 -7.44 2.26
CA CYS A 94 22.64 -8.27 1.37
C CYS A 94 21.23 -8.48 1.93
N GLN A 95 21.13 -8.87 3.20
CA GLN A 95 19.86 -9.12 3.86
C GLN A 95 19.00 -7.86 3.97
N VAL A 96 19.61 -6.71 4.30
CA VAL A 96 18.91 -5.41 4.33
C VAL A 96 18.37 -5.07 2.94
N SER A 97 19.16 -5.23 1.88
CA SER A 97 18.72 -4.96 0.51
C SER A 97 17.52 -5.81 0.10
N GLU A 98 17.52 -7.10 0.44
CA GLU A 98 16.41 -8.02 0.17
C GLU A 98 15.14 -7.64 0.97
N MET A 99 15.30 -7.36 2.26
CA MET A 99 14.19 -6.97 3.14
C MET A 99 13.55 -5.66 2.70
N CYS A 100 14.33 -4.64 2.37
CA CYS A 100 13.82 -3.37 1.85
C CYS A 100 13.05 -3.58 0.54
N SER A 101 13.49 -4.51 -0.32
CA SER A 101 12.80 -4.82 -1.58
C SER A 101 11.39 -5.37 -1.34
N LEU A 102 11.22 -6.28 -0.37
CA LEU A 102 9.91 -6.80 0.01
C LEU A 102 9.01 -5.73 0.64
N ARG A 103 9.57 -4.88 1.51
CA ARG A 103 8.82 -3.78 2.14
C ARG A 103 8.37 -2.73 1.13
N MET A 104 9.25 -2.34 0.20
CA MET A 104 8.91 -1.44 -0.89
C MET A 104 7.80 -2.01 -1.77
N TRP A 105 7.86 -3.30 -2.10
CA TRP A 105 6.80 -3.97 -2.85
C TRP A 105 5.45 -3.89 -2.12
N TYR A 106 5.45 -4.20 -0.81
CA TYR A 106 4.26 -4.08 0.02
C TYR A 106 3.70 -2.65 0.04
N PHE A 107 4.54 -1.65 0.28
CA PHE A 107 4.10 -0.25 0.32
C PHE A 107 3.54 0.21 -1.03
N GLN A 108 4.15 -0.20 -2.14
CA GLN A 108 3.66 0.11 -3.49
C GLN A 108 2.28 -0.50 -3.73
N GLU A 109 2.10 -1.78 -3.38
CA GLU A 109 0.83 -2.50 -3.55
C GLU A 109 -0.30 -1.87 -2.71
N VAL A 110 -0.02 -1.55 -1.43
CA VAL A 110 -1.02 -0.93 -0.56
C VAL A 110 -1.39 0.47 -1.04
N VAL A 111 -0.42 1.29 -1.46
CA VAL A 111 -0.72 2.62 -2.05
C VAL A 111 -1.60 2.48 -3.29
N GLU A 112 -1.35 1.49 -4.15
CA GLU A 112 -2.14 1.28 -5.35
C GLU A 112 -3.58 0.83 -5.04
N LEU A 113 -3.76 -0.01 -4.01
CA LEU A 113 -5.09 -0.43 -3.55
C LEU A 113 -5.86 0.74 -2.90
N GLU A 114 -5.20 1.54 -2.05
CA GLU A 114 -5.81 2.69 -1.38
C GLU A 114 -6.14 3.84 -2.33
N SER A 115 -5.34 4.03 -3.38
CA SER A 115 -5.61 5.05 -4.41
C SER A 115 -6.81 4.73 -5.32
N LYS A 116 -7.35 3.49 -5.26
CA LYS A 116 -8.50 3.02 -6.06
C LYS A 116 -9.83 3.06 -5.29
N LEU A 117 -9.81 3.46 -4.02
CA LEU A 117 -10.98 3.62 -3.14
C LEU A 117 -11.67 4.97 -3.35
#